data_AF-A0A955NR92-F1
#
_entry.id   AF-A0A955NR92-F1
#
_cell.length_a   1.000
_cell.length_b   1.000
_cell.length_c   1.000
_cell.angle_alpha   90.00
_cell.angle_beta   90.00
_cell.angle_gamma   90.00
#
_symmetry.space_group_name_H-M   'P 1'
#
loop_
_entity.id
_entity.type
_entity.pdbx_description
1 polymer ?
#
loop_
_entity_poly.entity_id
_entity_poly.type
_entity_poly.pdbx_seq_one_letter_code
_entity_poly.pdbx_strand_id
1 'polypeptide(L)'
;QAEELVVVPKVFRNLSTELVRLLEVEGHSSSLIDMEDIFDVFAGGRFSAHALRNFLTWVAKTWPEPQPASVLVVGDSSWDFWGRYPDHEHVPNWTPSYHTHKEPDFPTDLWFVEGEPLDRVGDWFFGRIPCQTVTHLEGYLAKRRAYDRNSDEGWTDRLLWISDDNDPVERDTQDILGRTLPLAYQIEPIFIHNYPYIDNYYYGENLARIQEMARTESQPLDFGKISPAANQAILDELTQGAALAVYYGHSGLNVLAHERILFGGGSKHSDIPKINNEGRTPLLFLMTCDVGRFDFTDDRLWKWSYGLAEELLMHPFGGSLALVTSTGRGVPSDH
;
A
#
# COMPACT_ATOMS: atom_id res chain seq x y z
N GLN A 1 16.32 23.68 -9.20
CA GLN A 1 16.20 22.72 -8.08
C GLN A 1 14.84 22.10 -8.21
N ALA A 2 14.71 20.83 -7.83
CA ALA A 2 13.46 20.10 -7.97
C ALA A 2 12.67 20.16 -6.67
N GLU A 3 11.35 20.31 -6.79
CA GLU A 3 10.38 20.16 -5.71
C GLU A 3 10.22 18.68 -5.33
N GLU A 4 10.55 17.75 -6.24
CA GLU A 4 10.44 16.32 -6.01
C GLU A 4 11.75 15.58 -6.34
N LEU A 5 12.18 14.74 -5.41
CA LEU A 5 13.32 13.85 -5.62
C LEU A 5 12.83 12.45 -5.97
N VAL A 6 13.06 12.00 -7.21
CA VAL A 6 12.77 10.64 -7.63
C VAL A 6 14.05 9.81 -7.53
N VAL A 7 14.12 8.97 -6.50
CA VAL A 7 15.28 8.12 -6.20
C VAL A 7 15.03 6.72 -6.77
N VAL A 8 15.92 6.28 -7.66
CA VAL A 8 15.70 5.08 -8.47
C VAL A 8 16.98 4.23 -8.59
N PRO A 9 16.89 2.90 -8.43
CA PRO A 9 17.94 1.96 -8.82
C PRO A 9 18.17 1.96 -10.33
N LYS A 10 19.42 1.76 -10.77
CA LYS A 10 19.81 1.82 -12.20
C LYS A 10 18.96 0.91 -13.11
N VAL A 11 18.46 -0.22 -12.59
CA VAL A 11 17.56 -1.14 -13.32
C VAL A 11 16.25 -0.49 -13.78
N PHE A 12 15.72 0.48 -13.03
CA PHE A 12 14.46 1.17 -13.35
C PHE A 12 14.67 2.55 -13.98
N ARG A 13 15.89 3.08 -14.00
CA ARG A 13 16.20 4.46 -14.42
C ARG A 13 15.59 4.85 -15.76
N ASN A 14 15.70 3.98 -16.76
CA ASN A 14 15.17 4.27 -18.11
C ASN A 14 13.66 4.54 -18.10
N LEU A 15 12.88 3.71 -17.41
CA LEU A 15 11.43 3.90 -17.27
C LEU A 15 11.10 5.08 -16.37
N SER A 16 11.88 5.31 -15.31
CA SER A 16 11.65 6.46 -14.44
C SER A 16 11.89 7.81 -15.12
N THR A 17 12.57 7.86 -16.27
CA THR A 17 12.57 9.08 -17.13
C THR A 17 11.18 9.40 -17.69
N GLU A 18 10.32 8.39 -17.87
CA GLU A 18 8.93 8.60 -18.24
C GLU A 18 8.11 9.08 -17.05
N LEU A 19 8.33 8.51 -15.85
CA LEU A 19 7.71 8.99 -14.62
C LEU A 19 7.97 10.49 -14.40
N VAL A 20 9.23 10.92 -14.48
CA VAL A 20 9.61 12.33 -14.35
C VAL A 20 8.92 13.20 -15.41
N ARG A 21 8.81 12.74 -16.65
CA ARG A 21 8.11 13.47 -17.70
C ARG A 21 6.61 13.63 -17.43
N LEU A 22 5.97 12.63 -16.83
CA LEU A 22 4.56 12.72 -16.43
C LEU A 22 4.38 13.79 -15.34
N LEU A 23 5.26 13.78 -14.32
CA LEU A 23 5.26 14.75 -13.23
C LEU A 23 5.52 16.19 -13.74
N GLU A 24 6.45 16.35 -14.68
CA GLU A 24 6.72 17.65 -15.33
C GLU A 24 5.52 18.19 -16.12
N VAL A 25 4.74 17.32 -16.77
CA VAL A 25 3.50 17.71 -17.47
C VAL A 25 2.43 18.20 -16.50
N GLU A 26 2.41 17.66 -15.29
CA GLU A 26 1.52 18.09 -14.19
C GLU A 26 2.02 19.36 -13.48
N GLY A 27 3.20 19.86 -13.84
CA GLY A 27 3.77 21.10 -13.31
C GLY A 27 4.76 20.90 -12.16
N HIS A 28 5.13 19.66 -11.83
CA HIS A 28 6.15 19.38 -10.83
C HIS A 28 7.55 19.55 -11.41
N SER A 29 8.47 20.16 -10.65
CA SER A 29 9.89 20.07 -10.97
C SER A 29 10.49 18.85 -10.27
N SER A 30 10.87 17.81 -11.03
CA SER A 30 11.38 16.56 -10.46
C SER A 30 12.83 16.29 -10.88
N SER A 31 13.65 15.72 -9.98
CA SER A 31 15.03 15.30 -10.25
C SER A 31 15.18 13.79 -10.12
N LEU A 32 15.75 13.14 -11.15
CA LEU A 32 16.00 11.71 -11.15
C LEU A 32 17.40 11.39 -10.60
N ILE A 33 17.46 10.74 -9.44
CA ILE A 33 18.69 10.44 -8.70
C ILE A 33 18.91 8.92 -8.68
N ASP A 34 20.11 8.49 -9.04
CA ASP A 34 20.49 7.08 -8.98
C ASP A 34 20.76 6.64 -7.54
N MET A 35 20.12 5.56 -7.12
CA MET A 35 20.24 5.00 -5.78
C MET A 35 21.68 4.51 -5.52
N GLU A 36 22.32 3.93 -6.53
CA GLU A 36 23.70 3.46 -6.45
C GLU A 36 24.69 4.62 -6.26
N ASP A 37 24.43 5.79 -6.86
CA ASP A 37 25.30 6.96 -6.69
C ASP A 37 25.20 7.50 -5.25
N ILE A 38 24.02 7.40 -4.62
CA ILE A 38 23.85 7.67 -3.19
C ILE A 38 24.67 6.68 -2.36
N PHE A 39 24.64 5.39 -2.68
CA PHE A 39 25.43 4.38 -1.96
C PHE A 39 26.94 4.60 -2.11
N ASP A 40 27.40 4.94 -3.31
CA ASP A 40 28.81 5.24 -3.59
C ASP A 40 29.31 6.39 -2.71
N VAL A 41 28.55 7.49 -2.64
CA VAL A 41 28.94 8.69 -1.89
C VAL A 41 28.77 8.54 -0.37
N PHE A 42 27.67 7.95 0.09
CA PHE A 42 27.28 7.98 1.50
C PHE A 42 27.51 6.66 2.26
N ALA A 43 27.90 5.58 1.59
CA ALA A 43 28.26 4.30 2.21
C ALA A 43 29.46 3.57 1.59
N GLY A 44 30.17 4.20 0.65
CA GLY A 44 31.30 3.58 -0.05
C GLY A 44 30.88 2.41 -0.94
N GLY A 45 29.76 2.56 -1.64
CA GLY A 45 29.20 1.60 -2.60
C GLY A 45 28.40 0.47 -1.98
N ARG A 46 28.14 0.52 -0.66
CA ARG A 46 27.37 -0.49 0.05
C ARG A 46 25.88 -0.14 0.07
N PHE A 47 25.04 -1.11 -0.26
CA PHE A 47 23.60 -1.04 -0.07
C PHE A 47 23.28 -0.75 1.41
N SER A 48 22.59 0.37 1.69
CA SER A 48 22.46 0.92 3.04
C SER A 48 21.28 1.87 3.19
N ALA A 49 20.37 1.60 4.12
CA ALA A 49 19.34 2.54 4.54
C ALA A 49 19.94 3.86 5.06
N HIS A 50 21.06 3.78 5.78
CA HIS A 50 21.74 4.96 6.32
C HIS A 50 22.33 5.84 5.21
N ALA A 51 22.68 5.27 4.05
CA ALA A 51 23.16 6.08 2.93
C ALA A 51 22.04 6.97 2.37
N LEU A 52 20.84 6.40 2.18
CA LEU A 52 19.67 7.15 1.73
C LEU A 52 19.31 8.25 2.74
N ARG A 53 19.24 7.92 4.04
CA ARG A 53 18.99 8.93 5.08
C ARG A 53 20.07 10.02 5.10
N ASN A 54 21.35 9.66 5.08
CA ASN A 54 22.45 10.63 5.10
C ASN A 54 22.42 11.56 3.88
N PHE A 55 22.04 11.04 2.71
CA PHE A 55 21.82 11.85 1.52
C PHE A 55 20.70 12.87 1.71
N LEU A 56 19.53 12.43 2.20
CA LEU A 56 18.38 13.33 2.41
C LEU A 56 18.69 14.38 3.50
N THR A 57 19.34 13.98 4.61
CA THR A 57 19.86 14.91 5.62
C THR A 57 20.84 15.91 5.01
N TRP A 58 21.74 15.47 4.11
CA TRP A 58 22.67 16.36 3.43
C TRP A 58 21.95 17.36 2.51
N VAL A 59 20.94 16.92 1.77
CA VAL A 59 20.10 17.80 0.95
C VAL A 59 19.45 18.87 1.83
N ALA A 60 18.75 18.47 2.90
CA ALA A 60 18.06 19.39 3.81
C ALA A 60 19.00 20.45 4.44
N LYS A 61 20.27 20.10 4.68
CA LYS A 61 21.25 21.00 5.30
C LYS A 61 22.01 21.90 4.32
N THR A 62 22.12 21.51 3.06
CA THR A 62 23.08 22.13 2.12
C THR A 62 22.45 22.73 0.89
N TRP A 63 21.27 22.27 0.48
CA TRP A 63 20.58 22.86 -0.65
C TRP A 63 19.97 24.21 -0.24
N PRO A 64 20.04 25.24 -1.09
CA PRO A 64 19.33 26.49 -0.85
C PRO A 64 17.83 26.34 -1.07
N GLU A 65 17.04 27.28 -0.53
CA GLU A 65 15.60 27.36 -0.77
C GLU A 65 15.25 27.61 -2.25
N PRO A 66 14.14 27.07 -2.76
CA PRO A 66 13.21 26.18 -2.05
C PRO A 66 13.77 24.77 -1.88
N GLN A 67 13.58 24.20 -0.68
CA GLN A 67 13.82 22.77 -0.43
C GLN A 67 12.85 21.88 -1.23
N PRO A 68 13.18 20.60 -1.46
CA PRO A 68 12.21 19.62 -1.93
C PRO A 68 10.97 19.59 -1.02
N ALA A 69 9.82 19.26 -1.60
CA ALA A 69 8.57 18.99 -0.90
C ALA A 69 8.32 17.48 -0.75
N SER A 70 8.85 16.66 -1.66
CA SER A 70 8.65 15.21 -1.66
C SER A 70 9.87 14.40 -2.10
N VAL A 71 9.89 13.15 -1.64
CA VAL A 71 10.81 12.09 -2.06
C VAL A 71 9.99 10.90 -2.51
N LEU A 72 10.23 10.42 -3.73
CA LEU A 72 9.62 9.23 -4.30
C LEU A 72 10.71 8.19 -4.55
N VAL A 73 10.61 7.05 -3.87
CA VAL A 73 11.52 5.91 -4.07
C VAL A 73 10.87 4.89 -4.99
N VAL A 74 11.62 4.45 -6.01
CA VAL A 74 11.18 3.42 -6.95
C VAL A 74 11.94 2.13 -6.70
N GLY A 75 11.21 1.05 -6.45
CA GLY A 75 11.76 -0.27 -6.17
C GLY A 75 11.23 -0.86 -4.88
N ASP A 76 11.13 -2.17 -4.88
CA ASP A 76 10.72 -2.94 -3.72
C ASP A 76 11.86 -3.11 -2.69
N SER A 77 11.52 -3.62 -1.50
CA SER A 77 12.43 -3.88 -0.38
C SER A 77 12.27 -5.31 0.15
N SER A 78 13.25 -5.76 0.92
CA SER A 78 13.17 -7.03 1.64
C SER A 78 13.86 -6.92 2.99
N TRP A 79 13.26 -7.48 4.04
CA TRP A 79 13.89 -7.58 5.35
C TRP A 79 15.10 -8.52 5.33
N ASP A 80 15.20 -9.45 4.36
CA ASP A 80 16.44 -10.18 4.06
C ASP A 80 17.44 -9.25 3.35
N PHE A 81 17.87 -8.25 4.10
CA PHE A 81 18.69 -7.15 3.62
C PHE A 81 19.98 -7.63 2.93
N TRP A 82 20.52 -8.77 3.40
CA TRP A 82 21.79 -9.33 2.96
C TRP A 82 21.65 -10.53 2.01
N GLY A 83 20.42 -10.91 1.63
CA GLY A 83 20.18 -12.08 0.78
C GLY A 83 20.73 -13.37 1.41
N ARG A 84 20.58 -13.53 2.73
CA ARG A 84 21.12 -14.68 3.47
C ARG A 84 20.24 -15.91 3.37
N TYR A 85 18.98 -15.75 2.96
CA TYR A 85 18.01 -16.84 2.86
C TYR A 85 17.78 -17.17 1.37
N PRO A 86 18.27 -18.33 0.88
CA PRO A 86 18.16 -18.70 -0.54
C PRO A 86 16.70 -18.73 -1.05
N ASP A 87 15.74 -19.06 -0.19
CA ASP A 87 14.32 -19.10 -0.55
C ASP A 87 13.68 -17.69 -0.64
N HIS A 88 14.43 -16.62 -0.33
CA HIS A 88 13.98 -15.23 -0.42
C HIS A 88 14.43 -14.55 -1.72
N GLU A 89 15.17 -15.24 -2.60
CA GLU A 89 15.61 -14.73 -3.91
C GLU A 89 14.45 -14.23 -4.81
N HIS A 90 13.20 -14.56 -4.46
CA HIS A 90 12.00 -14.16 -5.17
C HIS A 90 11.53 -12.73 -4.91
N VAL A 91 11.94 -12.10 -3.79
CA VAL A 91 11.63 -10.69 -3.50
C VAL A 91 12.91 -9.86 -3.62
N PRO A 92 13.03 -9.03 -4.66
CA PRO A 92 14.24 -8.25 -4.87
C PRO A 92 14.33 -7.09 -3.86
N ASN A 93 15.50 -6.94 -3.26
CA ASN A 93 15.80 -5.81 -2.38
C ASN A 93 16.42 -4.66 -3.19
N TRP A 94 15.60 -4.00 -4.02
CA TRP A 94 16.06 -2.93 -4.90
C TRP A 94 16.41 -1.64 -4.16
N THR A 95 15.67 -1.38 -3.08
CA THR A 95 15.81 -0.18 -2.25
C THR A 95 15.71 -0.57 -0.79
N PRO A 96 16.43 0.10 0.11
CA PRO A 96 16.49 -0.33 1.51
C PRO A 96 15.17 -0.02 2.23
N SER A 97 14.73 -0.94 3.09
CA SER A 97 13.81 -0.65 4.18
C SER A 97 14.58 -0.28 5.46
N TYR A 98 13.92 0.38 6.40
CA TYR A 98 14.46 0.62 7.74
C TYR A 98 13.50 0.14 8.81
N HIS A 99 14.05 -0.51 9.83
CA HIS A 99 13.34 -0.98 11.01
C HIS A 99 13.79 -0.17 12.22
N THR A 100 12.83 0.31 13.02
CA THR A 100 13.18 1.07 14.25
C THR A 100 13.61 0.17 15.40
N HIS A 101 13.54 -1.16 15.23
CA HIS A 101 13.97 -2.17 16.20
C HIS A 101 13.28 -2.04 17.57
N LYS A 102 12.04 -1.53 17.54
CA LYS A 102 11.11 -1.56 18.67
C LYS A 102 10.21 -2.77 18.50
N GLU A 103 9.80 -3.39 19.60
CA GLU A 103 8.90 -4.55 19.56
C GLU A 103 7.43 -4.12 19.69
N PRO A 104 6.53 -4.55 18.78
CA PRO A 104 6.78 -5.29 17.53
C PRO A 104 7.47 -4.45 16.44
N ASP A 105 8.38 -5.06 15.68
CA ASP A 105 9.23 -4.37 14.70
C ASP A 105 8.64 -4.43 13.28
N PHE A 106 8.52 -3.27 12.63
CA PHE A 106 7.94 -3.09 11.30
C PHE A 106 8.77 -2.12 10.48
N PRO A 107 8.79 -2.28 9.14
CA PRO A 107 9.51 -1.34 8.29
C PRO A 107 8.84 0.03 8.31
N THR A 108 9.64 1.08 8.11
CA THR A 108 9.13 2.45 7.99
C THR A 108 9.99 3.29 7.07
N ASP A 109 9.32 4.00 6.17
CA ASP A 109 9.94 4.98 5.30
C ASP A 109 9.98 6.38 5.92
N LEU A 110 9.15 6.66 6.94
CA LEU A 110 9.11 7.96 7.62
C LEU A 110 10.48 8.34 8.20
N TRP A 111 11.24 7.34 8.65
CA TRP A 111 12.58 7.53 9.19
C TRP A 111 13.56 8.18 8.18
N PHE A 112 13.34 8.05 6.87
CA PHE A 112 14.23 8.66 5.88
C PHE A 112 14.12 10.18 5.82
N VAL A 113 12.97 10.74 6.21
CA VAL A 113 12.63 12.17 6.12
C VAL A 113 12.37 12.80 7.47
N GLU A 114 12.51 12.04 8.56
CA GLU A 114 12.34 12.56 9.93
C GLU A 114 13.44 13.57 10.28
N GLY A 115 13.05 14.66 10.93
CA GLY A 115 13.95 15.77 11.28
C GLY A 115 15.17 15.37 12.12
N GLU A 116 16.11 16.31 12.25
CA GLU A 116 17.25 16.19 13.16
C GLU A 116 17.22 17.32 14.22
N PRO A 117 16.96 17.00 15.51
CA PRO A 117 16.79 15.67 16.10
C PRO A 117 15.46 14.98 15.69
N LEU A 118 15.42 13.65 15.82
CA LEU A 118 14.23 12.83 15.55
C LEU A 118 13.02 13.30 16.37
N ASP A 119 11.94 13.69 15.68
CA ASP A 119 10.72 14.25 16.27
C ASP A 119 9.43 13.58 15.79
N ARG A 120 9.54 12.52 14.99
CA ARG A 120 8.47 11.75 14.33
C ARG A 120 7.67 12.52 13.29
N VAL A 121 8.18 13.66 12.83
CA VAL A 121 7.57 14.44 11.75
C VAL A 121 8.51 14.37 10.55
N GLY A 122 7.95 14.00 9.41
CA GLY A 122 8.68 14.05 8.15
C GLY A 122 8.83 15.50 7.69
N ASP A 123 10.05 15.94 7.41
CA ASP A 123 10.32 17.24 6.80
C ASP A 123 9.74 17.32 5.37
N TRP A 124 9.65 16.17 4.68
CA TRP A 124 9.14 16.03 3.31
C TRP A 124 8.12 14.90 3.22
N PHE A 125 7.22 14.97 2.23
CA PHE A 125 6.38 13.82 1.89
C PHE A 125 7.24 12.68 1.34
N PHE A 126 6.96 11.45 1.75
CA PHE A 126 7.67 10.27 1.25
C PHE A 126 6.69 9.29 0.61
N GLY A 127 7.00 8.84 -0.60
CA GLY A 127 6.25 7.81 -1.31
C GLY A 127 7.16 6.71 -1.83
N ARG A 128 6.58 5.53 -2.03
CA ARG A 128 7.27 4.36 -2.59
C ARG A 128 6.44 3.75 -3.72
N ILE A 129 7.09 3.44 -4.84
CA ILE A 129 6.57 2.56 -5.89
C ILE A 129 7.30 1.21 -5.72
N PRO A 130 6.72 0.22 -5.01
CA PRO A 130 7.36 -1.06 -4.69
C PRO A 130 7.36 -2.01 -5.90
N CYS A 131 8.01 -1.60 -6.99
CA CYS A 131 8.11 -2.43 -8.18
C CYS A 131 9.24 -3.46 -8.02
N GLN A 132 8.89 -4.74 -8.11
CA GLN A 132 9.85 -5.84 -8.13
C GLN A 132 10.49 -6.05 -9.50
N THR A 133 9.79 -5.69 -10.58
CA THR A 133 10.23 -5.92 -11.95
C THR A 133 9.98 -4.71 -12.84
N VAL A 134 10.67 -4.67 -13.99
CA VAL A 134 10.47 -3.63 -15.02
C VAL A 134 9.00 -3.61 -15.47
N THR A 135 8.38 -4.77 -15.62
CA THR A 135 6.96 -4.91 -16.00
C THR A 135 6.00 -4.35 -14.96
N HIS A 136 6.30 -4.46 -13.66
CA HIS A 136 5.50 -3.80 -12.62
C HIS A 136 5.49 -2.28 -12.81
N LEU A 137 6.66 -1.68 -13.03
CA LEU A 137 6.77 -0.24 -13.25
C LEU A 137 6.11 0.19 -14.57
N GLU A 138 6.27 -0.57 -15.66
CA GLU A 138 5.56 -0.32 -16.92
C GLU A 138 4.04 -0.31 -16.74
N GLY A 139 3.53 -1.28 -15.97
CA GLY A 139 2.12 -1.40 -15.62
C GLY A 139 1.61 -0.22 -14.81
N TYR A 140 2.35 0.18 -13.77
CA TYR A 140 2.04 1.35 -12.97
C TYR A 140 1.99 2.64 -13.82
N LEU A 141 2.98 2.86 -14.69
CA LEU A 141 3.01 4.03 -15.57
C LEU A 141 1.88 3.99 -16.61
N ALA A 142 1.50 2.81 -17.11
CA ALA A 142 0.36 2.66 -18.00
C ALA A 142 -0.95 3.05 -17.31
N LYS A 143 -1.14 2.61 -16.06
CA LYS A 143 -2.27 2.97 -15.21
C LYS A 143 -2.31 4.49 -14.94
N ARG A 144 -1.17 5.09 -14.57
CA ARG A 144 -1.03 6.55 -14.37
C ARG A 144 -1.47 7.33 -15.62
N ARG A 145 -0.94 6.97 -16.79
CA ARG A 145 -1.32 7.62 -18.06
C ARG A 145 -2.80 7.44 -18.42
N ALA A 146 -3.42 6.34 -17.99
CA ALA A 146 -4.84 6.11 -18.22
C ALA A 146 -5.70 7.00 -17.30
N TYR A 147 -5.26 7.15 -16.05
CA TYR A 147 -5.89 8.06 -15.07
C TYR A 147 -5.90 9.51 -15.59
N ASP A 148 -4.75 10.02 -16.04
CA ASP A 148 -4.63 11.42 -16.50
C ASP A 148 -5.43 11.72 -17.78
N ARG A 149 -5.70 10.67 -18.57
CA ARG A 149 -6.51 10.78 -19.81
C ARG A 149 -8.00 10.62 -19.56
N ASN A 150 -8.40 10.11 -18.39
CA ASN A 150 -9.80 9.90 -18.10
C ASN A 150 -10.43 11.22 -17.66
N SER A 151 -11.27 11.77 -18.53
CA SER A 151 -12.03 13.00 -18.28
C SER A 151 -13.49 12.73 -17.88
N ASP A 152 -13.85 11.48 -17.58
CA ASP A 152 -15.26 11.09 -17.37
C ASP A 152 -15.82 11.71 -16.09
N GLU A 153 -16.97 12.38 -16.25
CA GLU A 153 -17.72 13.04 -15.20
C GLU A 153 -18.51 11.97 -14.41
N GLY A 154 -18.11 11.70 -13.17
CA GLY A 154 -18.97 11.01 -12.18
C GLY A 154 -18.25 10.06 -11.24
N TRP A 155 -17.18 9.37 -11.66
CA TRP A 155 -16.43 8.49 -10.76
C TRP A 155 -15.59 9.29 -9.74
N THR A 156 -15.16 10.49 -10.11
CA THR A 156 -14.45 11.43 -9.22
C THR A 156 -15.34 11.99 -8.11
N ASP A 157 -16.67 11.90 -8.28
CA ASP A 157 -17.63 12.34 -7.27
C ASP A 157 -18.01 11.19 -6.32
N ARG A 158 -17.50 9.97 -6.56
CA ARG A 158 -17.81 8.79 -5.73
C ARG A 158 -16.76 8.59 -4.65
N LEU A 159 -17.23 8.32 -3.44
CA LEU A 159 -16.45 7.92 -2.28
C LEU A 159 -16.96 6.56 -1.81
N LEU A 160 -16.10 5.55 -1.82
CA LEU A 160 -16.43 4.21 -1.35
C LEU A 160 -15.96 4.05 0.09
N TRP A 161 -16.85 3.64 0.98
CA TRP A 161 -16.51 3.45 2.39
C TRP A 161 -16.82 2.03 2.83
N ILE A 162 -15.78 1.28 3.19
CA ILE A 162 -15.88 -0.14 3.51
C ILE A 162 -15.57 -0.30 5.00
N SER A 163 -16.51 -0.88 5.74
CA SER A 163 -16.32 -1.20 7.15
C SER A 163 -16.47 -2.68 7.39
N ASP A 164 -15.50 -3.20 8.15
CA ASP A 164 -15.55 -4.49 8.81
C ASP A 164 -16.52 -4.50 10.00
N ASP A 165 -16.66 -5.64 10.68
CA ASP A 165 -17.54 -5.89 11.82
C ASP A 165 -17.00 -5.30 13.15
N ASN A 166 -16.83 -3.98 13.21
CA ASN A 166 -16.31 -3.30 14.40
C ASN A 166 -17.21 -2.12 14.83
N ASP A 167 -18.14 -2.38 15.75
CA ASP A 167 -19.19 -1.46 16.22
C ASP A 167 -18.71 -0.01 16.51
N PRO A 168 -17.60 0.25 17.22
CA PRO A 168 -17.07 1.61 17.38
C PRO A 168 -16.61 2.26 16.08
N VAL A 169 -15.85 1.54 15.26
CA VAL A 169 -15.25 2.07 14.02
C VAL A 169 -16.31 2.27 12.94
N GLU A 170 -17.30 1.39 12.90
CA GLU A 170 -18.48 1.54 12.04
C GLU A 170 -19.31 2.77 12.46
N ARG A 171 -19.50 2.97 13.77
CA ARG A 171 -20.21 4.16 14.27
C ARG A 171 -19.47 5.44 13.94
N ASP A 172 -18.15 5.47 14.15
CA ASP A 172 -17.31 6.63 13.85
C ASP A 172 -17.29 6.90 12.34
N THR A 173 -17.21 5.84 11.53
CA THR A 173 -17.43 5.87 10.07
C THR A 173 -18.76 6.54 9.74
N GLN A 174 -19.88 6.05 10.28
CA GLN A 174 -21.21 6.59 10.00
C GLN A 174 -21.33 8.06 10.43
N ASP A 175 -20.71 8.43 11.56
CA ASP A 175 -20.67 9.80 12.06
C ASP A 175 -19.84 10.73 11.14
N ILE A 176 -18.67 10.29 10.66
CA ILE A 176 -17.82 11.03 9.70
C ILE A 176 -18.56 11.21 8.37
N LEU A 177 -19.13 10.13 7.85
CA LEU A 177 -19.90 10.14 6.59
C LEU A 177 -21.09 11.11 6.69
N GLY A 178 -21.78 11.13 7.83
CA GLY A 178 -22.97 11.95 8.02
C GLY A 178 -22.71 13.43 8.33
N ARG A 179 -21.51 13.82 8.78
CA ARG A 179 -21.25 15.19 9.31
C ARG A 179 -20.21 16.01 8.55
N THR A 180 -19.24 15.36 7.90
CA THR A 180 -18.02 16.04 7.43
C THR A 180 -17.84 16.07 5.92
N LEU A 181 -18.51 15.18 5.16
CA LEU A 181 -18.33 15.11 3.72
C LEU A 181 -19.23 16.11 2.98
N PRO A 182 -18.71 16.85 1.98
CA PRO A 182 -19.52 17.75 1.16
C PRO A 182 -20.66 16.98 0.45
N LEU A 183 -21.86 17.59 0.41
CA LEU A 183 -23.04 17.04 -0.29
C LEU A 183 -22.84 16.78 -1.78
N ALA A 184 -21.75 17.29 -2.37
CA ALA A 184 -21.39 17.07 -3.76
C ALA A 184 -20.90 15.64 -4.03
N TYR A 185 -20.39 14.94 -3.01
CA TYR A 185 -19.91 13.57 -3.17
C TYR A 185 -21.03 12.53 -2.97
N GLN A 186 -21.04 11.53 -3.84
CA GLN A 186 -21.83 10.31 -3.71
C GLN A 186 -21.07 9.32 -2.83
N ILE A 187 -21.63 9.00 -1.67
CA ILE A 187 -21.02 8.08 -0.72
C ILE A 187 -21.67 6.71 -0.90
N GLU A 188 -20.84 5.70 -1.13
CA GLU A 188 -21.25 4.30 -1.25
C GLU A 188 -20.73 3.52 -0.03
N PRO A 189 -21.53 3.35 1.03
CA PRO A 189 -21.13 2.59 2.20
C PRO A 189 -21.36 1.08 2.01
N ILE A 190 -20.32 0.28 2.26
CA ILE A 190 -20.38 -1.18 2.35
C ILE A 190 -20.02 -1.59 3.77
N PHE A 191 -21.01 -2.09 4.51
CA PHE A 191 -20.79 -2.76 5.79
C PHE A 191 -20.77 -4.26 5.55
N ILE A 192 -19.64 -4.92 5.79
CA ILE A 192 -19.44 -6.34 5.46
C ILE A 192 -20.48 -7.22 6.15
N HIS A 193 -20.88 -6.89 7.38
CA HIS A 193 -21.86 -7.64 8.16
C HIS A 193 -23.30 -7.62 7.63
N ASN A 194 -23.61 -6.69 6.71
CA ASN A 194 -24.91 -6.66 6.04
C ASN A 194 -25.04 -7.71 4.91
N TYR A 195 -23.96 -8.42 4.58
CA TYR A 195 -23.93 -9.41 3.51
C TYR A 195 -23.97 -10.85 4.07
N PRO A 196 -24.51 -11.81 3.31
CA PRO A 196 -24.63 -13.19 3.78
C PRO A 196 -23.27 -13.88 3.94
N TYR A 197 -23.09 -14.51 5.10
CA TYR A 197 -21.94 -15.37 5.37
C TYR A 197 -22.17 -16.81 4.94
N ILE A 198 -21.12 -17.44 4.44
CA ILE A 198 -21.09 -18.88 4.16
C ILE A 198 -19.88 -19.53 4.84
N ASP A 199 -19.96 -20.85 5.02
CA ASP A 199 -18.85 -21.62 5.54
C ASP A 199 -17.60 -21.47 4.67
N ASN A 200 -16.46 -21.25 5.31
CA ASN A 200 -15.19 -21.11 4.61
C ASN A 200 -14.71 -22.48 4.11
N TYR A 201 -15.00 -22.76 2.84
CA TYR A 201 -14.59 -24.00 2.18
C TYR A 201 -13.06 -24.20 2.15
N TYR A 202 -12.25 -23.14 2.25
CA TYR A 202 -10.79 -23.26 2.27
C TYR A 202 -10.26 -23.90 3.55
N TYR A 203 -11.04 -23.89 4.64
CA TYR A 203 -10.65 -24.62 5.85
C TYR A 203 -10.90 -26.13 5.76
N GLY A 204 -11.72 -26.58 4.80
CA GLY A 204 -12.01 -27.99 4.58
C GLY A 204 -12.38 -28.72 5.89
N GLU A 205 -11.69 -29.82 6.18
CA GLU A 205 -11.90 -30.64 7.39
C GLU A 205 -11.59 -29.90 8.71
N ASN A 206 -10.82 -28.81 8.66
CA ASN A 206 -10.50 -28.02 9.85
C ASN A 206 -11.62 -27.05 10.25
N LEU A 207 -12.65 -26.86 9.43
CA LEU A 207 -13.72 -25.90 9.72
C LEU A 207 -14.39 -26.19 11.06
N ALA A 208 -14.73 -27.46 11.34
CA ALA A 208 -15.33 -27.86 12.60
C ALA A 208 -14.42 -27.56 13.81
N ARG A 209 -13.09 -27.70 13.64
CA ARG A 209 -12.11 -27.37 14.68
C ARG A 209 -12.02 -25.85 14.89
N ILE A 210 -12.03 -25.06 13.83
CA ILE A 210 -11.99 -23.59 13.88
C ILE A 210 -13.27 -23.05 14.54
N GLN A 211 -14.43 -23.60 14.17
CA GLN A 211 -15.71 -23.26 14.80
C GLN A 211 -15.75 -23.66 16.29
N GLU A 212 -15.13 -24.78 16.64
CA GLU A 212 -14.96 -25.18 18.04
C GLU A 212 -14.05 -24.21 18.80
N MET A 213 -12.91 -23.84 18.22
CA MET A 213 -12.00 -22.83 18.80
C MET A 213 -12.72 -21.50 19.02
N ALA A 214 -13.48 -21.04 18.02
CA ALA A 214 -14.27 -19.82 18.11
C ALA A 214 -15.21 -19.85 19.32
N ARG A 215 -15.93 -20.96 19.49
CA ARG A 215 -16.84 -21.17 20.62
C ARG A 215 -16.12 -21.18 21.96
N THR A 216 -14.92 -21.77 22.05
CA THR A 216 -14.15 -21.85 23.29
C THR A 216 -13.40 -20.56 23.64
N GLU A 217 -13.05 -19.75 22.64
CA GLU A 217 -12.26 -18.51 22.79
C GLU A 217 -13.14 -17.25 22.78
N SER A 218 -14.46 -17.40 22.82
CA SER A 218 -15.44 -16.28 22.77
C SER A 218 -15.30 -15.42 21.52
N GLN A 219 -14.92 -16.02 20.39
CA GLN A 219 -14.93 -15.37 19.08
C GLN A 219 -16.38 -15.24 18.57
N PRO A 220 -16.64 -14.31 17.64
CA PRO A 220 -17.93 -14.18 16.95
C PRO A 220 -18.43 -15.49 16.29
N LEU A 221 -19.75 -15.65 16.13
CA LEU A 221 -20.38 -16.87 15.55
C LEU A 221 -20.12 -17.05 14.04
N ASP A 222 -19.67 -15.99 13.39
CA ASP A 222 -19.18 -15.92 12.01
C ASP A 222 -17.67 -16.11 11.90
N PHE A 223 -16.95 -16.33 13.01
CA PHE A 223 -15.53 -16.65 12.97
C PHE A 223 -15.27 -17.89 12.11
N GLY A 224 -14.39 -17.71 11.12
CA GLY A 224 -14.06 -18.73 10.13
C GLY A 224 -15.10 -18.92 9.03
N LYS A 225 -16.00 -17.95 8.84
CA LYS A 225 -16.86 -17.83 7.65
C LYS A 225 -16.23 -16.89 6.63
N ILE A 226 -16.80 -16.86 5.43
CA ILE A 226 -16.45 -15.92 4.35
C ILE A 226 -17.70 -15.22 3.83
N SER A 227 -17.53 -14.05 3.22
CA SER A 227 -18.60 -13.29 2.57
C SER A 227 -18.27 -13.04 1.09
N PRO A 228 -18.50 -14.01 0.19
CA PRO A 228 -18.30 -13.80 -1.24
C PRO A 228 -19.20 -12.70 -1.80
N ALA A 229 -20.37 -12.49 -1.22
CA ALA A 229 -21.30 -11.45 -1.62
C ALA A 229 -20.76 -10.05 -1.29
N ALA A 230 -20.20 -9.84 -0.08
CA ALA A 230 -19.53 -8.58 0.25
C ALA A 230 -18.29 -8.35 -0.63
N ASN A 231 -17.47 -9.39 -0.82
CA ASN A 231 -16.29 -9.30 -1.66
C ASN A 231 -16.65 -8.90 -3.10
N GLN A 232 -17.72 -9.49 -3.66
CA GLN A 232 -18.18 -9.13 -5.00
C GLN A 232 -18.69 -7.69 -5.05
N ALA A 233 -19.48 -7.23 -4.07
CA ALA A 233 -19.94 -5.84 -4.02
C ALA A 233 -18.77 -4.85 -3.99
N ILE A 234 -17.72 -5.14 -3.20
CA ILE A 234 -16.51 -4.32 -3.15
C ILE A 234 -15.76 -4.31 -4.49
N LEU A 235 -15.63 -5.48 -5.13
CA LEU A 235 -15.03 -5.58 -6.47
C LEU A 235 -15.81 -4.78 -7.51
N ASP A 236 -17.13 -4.83 -7.46
CA ASP A 236 -18.02 -4.11 -8.38
C ASP A 236 -17.90 -2.60 -8.20
N GLU A 237 -17.86 -2.10 -6.96
CA GLU A 237 -17.66 -0.68 -6.65
C GLU A 237 -16.27 -0.19 -7.06
N LEU A 238 -15.22 -0.95 -6.75
CA LEU A 238 -13.86 -0.61 -7.18
C LEU A 238 -13.73 -0.58 -8.69
N THR A 239 -14.38 -1.51 -9.41
CA THR A 239 -14.40 -1.60 -10.88
C THR A 239 -15.17 -0.43 -11.53
N GLN A 240 -16.24 0.04 -10.88
CA GLN A 240 -16.95 1.26 -11.32
C GLN A 240 -16.07 2.51 -11.19
N GLY A 241 -15.19 2.52 -10.19
CA GLY A 241 -14.26 3.60 -9.91
C GLY A 241 -14.80 4.58 -8.88
N ALA A 242 -13.89 5.12 -8.08
CA ALA A 242 -14.15 6.12 -7.05
C ALA A 242 -12.94 7.06 -6.95
N ALA A 243 -13.12 8.30 -6.49
CA ALA A 243 -11.98 9.18 -6.18
C ALA A 243 -11.19 8.64 -4.99
N LEU A 244 -11.91 8.21 -3.96
CA LEU A 244 -11.37 7.71 -2.71
C LEU A 244 -12.14 6.45 -2.31
N ALA A 245 -11.39 5.42 -1.92
CA ALA A 245 -11.95 4.25 -1.26
C ALA A 245 -11.24 4.08 0.10
N VAL A 246 -12.03 4.05 1.16
CA VAL A 246 -11.53 3.90 2.53
C VAL A 246 -12.00 2.57 3.09
N TYR A 247 -11.08 1.80 3.66
CA TYR A 247 -11.37 0.58 4.38
C TYR A 247 -11.01 0.75 5.85
N TYR A 248 -11.91 0.35 6.74
CA TYR A 248 -11.66 0.25 8.17
C TYR A 248 -11.94 -1.16 8.65
N GLY A 249 -10.99 -1.79 9.32
CA GLY A 249 -11.19 -3.12 9.85
C GLY A 249 -9.94 -3.91 10.10
N HIS A 250 -10.11 -5.21 10.29
CA HIS A 250 -9.02 -6.16 10.43
C HIS A 250 -8.44 -6.56 9.08
N SER A 251 -7.25 -7.14 9.11
CA SER A 251 -6.56 -7.62 7.93
C SER A 251 -5.46 -8.60 8.33
N GLY A 252 -4.98 -9.34 7.33
CA GLY A 252 -3.62 -9.83 7.31
C GLY A 252 -2.87 -9.20 6.13
N LEU A 253 -1.62 -9.60 5.93
CA LEU A 253 -0.76 -9.11 4.84
C LEU A 253 -1.44 -9.13 3.46
N ASN A 254 -2.23 -10.18 3.19
CA ASN A 254 -2.77 -10.48 1.86
C ASN A 254 -4.30 -10.51 1.79
N VAL A 255 -4.99 -10.06 2.84
CA VAL A 255 -6.45 -10.18 2.92
C VAL A 255 -7.02 -9.13 3.86
N LEU A 256 -8.17 -8.58 3.50
CA LEU A 256 -8.97 -7.73 4.37
C LEU A 256 -10.04 -8.58 5.05
N ALA A 257 -10.31 -8.26 6.31
CA ALA A 257 -11.34 -8.85 7.16
C ALA A 257 -11.23 -10.37 7.36
N HIS A 258 -11.95 -10.91 8.33
CA HIS A 258 -12.02 -12.37 8.52
C HIS A 258 -12.82 -13.05 7.40
N GLU A 259 -13.70 -12.30 6.74
CA GLU A 259 -14.64 -12.75 5.71
C GLU A 259 -13.97 -12.96 4.35
N ARG A 260 -12.63 -12.83 4.29
CA ARG A 260 -11.79 -13.05 3.11
C ARG A 260 -12.11 -12.06 1.98
N ILE A 261 -12.03 -10.77 2.31
CA ILE A 261 -12.26 -9.64 1.41
C ILE A 261 -10.94 -9.25 0.71
N LEU A 262 -11.00 -8.97 -0.60
CA LEU A 262 -9.86 -8.59 -1.44
C LEU A 262 -8.62 -9.44 -1.18
N PHE A 263 -8.75 -10.76 -1.28
CA PHE A 263 -7.61 -11.64 -1.10
C PHE A 263 -6.63 -11.46 -2.25
N GLY A 264 -5.35 -11.23 -1.94
CA GLY A 264 -4.30 -11.03 -2.92
C GLY A 264 -3.01 -11.76 -2.55
N GLY A 265 -1.91 -11.06 -2.76
CA GLY A 265 -0.54 -11.48 -2.56
C GLY A 265 0.03 -12.37 -3.65
N GLY A 266 -0.27 -12.06 -4.92
CA GLY A 266 0.28 -12.78 -6.09
C GLY A 266 -0.26 -14.21 -6.26
N SER A 267 -1.34 -14.52 -5.56
CA SER A 267 -2.00 -15.82 -5.62
C SER A 267 -2.70 -16.07 -6.95
N LYS A 268 -2.73 -17.33 -7.41
CA LYS A 268 -3.62 -17.73 -8.52
C LYS A 268 -5.12 -17.57 -8.19
N HIS A 269 -5.45 -17.38 -6.92
CA HIS A 269 -6.80 -17.14 -6.42
C HIS A 269 -7.00 -15.68 -5.98
N SER A 270 -6.10 -14.78 -6.38
CA SER A 270 -6.19 -13.36 -6.10
C SER A 270 -7.49 -12.78 -6.69
N ASP A 271 -8.11 -11.90 -5.93
CA ASP A 271 -9.27 -11.11 -6.34
C ASP A 271 -8.82 -9.85 -7.08
N ILE A 272 -7.56 -9.42 -6.95
CA ILE A 272 -7.07 -8.15 -7.51
C ILE A 272 -7.13 -8.11 -9.05
N PRO A 273 -6.80 -9.18 -9.79
CA PRO A 273 -6.98 -9.21 -11.24
C PRO A 273 -8.44 -9.03 -11.71
N LYS A 274 -9.42 -9.18 -10.81
CA LYS A 274 -10.85 -8.97 -11.12
C LYS A 274 -11.25 -7.50 -11.08
N ILE A 275 -10.43 -6.63 -10.49
CA ILE A 275 -10.66 -5.19 -10.48
C ILE A 275 -10.23 -4.65 -11.85
N ASN A 276 -11.19 -4.15 -12.62
CA ASN A 276 -10.92 -3.42 -13.87
C ASN A 276 -11.55 -2.03 -13.84
N ASN A 277 -10.82 -1.07 -13.29
CA ASN A 277 -11.18 0.33 -13.23
C ASN A 277 -10.25 1.21 -14.07
N GLU A 278 -9.85 0.73 -15.26
CA GLU A 278 -9.03 1.44 -16.25
C GLU A 278 -9.24 2.97 -16.27
N GLY A 279 -8.27 3.72 -15.73
CA GLY A 279 -8.28 5.18 -15.66
C GLY A 279 -9.20 5.82 -14.61
N ARG A 280 -9.93 5.01 -13.83
CA ARG A 280 -10.84 5.39 -12.73
C ARG A 280 -10.36 4.81 -11.39
N THR A 281 -9.04 4.80 -11.22
CA THR A 281 -8.36 4.12 -10.11
C THR A 281 -8.33 5.01 -8.86
N PRO A 282 -8.92 4.57 -7.74
CA PRO A 282 -9.01 5.38 -6.53
C PRO A 282 -7.65 5.59 -5.85
N LEU A 283 -7.61 6.63 -5.02
CA LEU A 283 -6.75 6.66 -3.84
C LEU A 283 -7.33 5.71 -2.79
N LEU A 284 -6.52 4.79 -2.26
CA LEU A 284 -6.96 3.85 -1.22
C LEU A 284 -6.42 4.22 0.15
N PHE A 285 -7.30 4.32 1.13
CA PHE A 285 -6.94 4.48 2.53
C PHE A 285 -7.31 3.19 3.26
N LEU A 286 -6.31 2.38 3.59
CA LEU A 286 -6.51 1.10 4.28
C LEU A 286 -6.15 1.29 5.75
N MET A 287 -7.17 1.60 6.55
CA MET A 287 -7.07 1.83 8.00
C MET A 287 -7.12 0.49 8.73
N THR A 288 -6.02 -0.24 8.60
CA THR A 288 -5.92 -1.64 9.00
C THR A 288 -4.47 -2.04 9.32
N CYS A 289 -4.26 -3.28 9.74
CA CYS A 289 -2.94 -3.82 10.10
C CYS A 289 -2.16 -4.33 8.87
N ASP A 290 -0.84 -4.36 8.92
CA ASP A 290 0.09 -5.22 8.14
C ASP A 290 0.03 -5.23 6.59
N VAL A 291 -1.00 -4.69 5.94
CA VAL A 291 -1.24 -4.75 4.48
C VAL A 291 -0.15 -4.00 3.72
N GLY A 292 0.43 -2.98 4.33
CA GLY A 292 1.51 -2.18 3.80
C GLY A 292 2.90 -2.68 4.10
N ARG A 293 3.07 -3.88 4.66
CA ARG A 293 4.39 -4.40 5.04
C ARG A 293 5.22 -4.79 3.81
N PHE A 294 5.75 -3.78 3.16
CA PHE A 294 6.40 -3.81 1.85
C PHE A 294 7.77 -4.50 1.81
N ASP A 295 8.30 -4.97 2.93
CA ASP A 295 9.58 -5.70 2.95
C ASP A 295 9.43 -7.14 3.41
N PHE A 296 8.18 -7.63 3.50
CA PHE A 296 7.89 -8.95 4.02
C PHE A 296 8.40 -10.05 3.11
N THR A 297 9.25 -10.92 3.64
CA THR A 297 9.60 -12.21 3.05
C THR A 297 9.42 -13.34 4.07
N ASP A 298 9.08 -14.55 3.62
CA ASP A 298 8.97 -15.70 4.52
C ASP A 298 9.39 -16.97 3.79
N ASP A 299 10.17 -17.82 4.47
CA ASP A 299 10.73 -19.06 3.90
C ASP A 299 9.64 -20.10 3.60
N ARG A 300 8.53 -20.10 4.35
CA ARG A 300 7.41 -21.02 4.20
C ARG A 300 6.27 -20.42 3.38
N LEU A 301 6.19 -19.10 3.34
CA LEU A 301 5.13 -18.34 2.70
C LEU A 301 5.66 -17.47 1.55
N TRP A 302 6.77 -17.85 0.90
CA TRP A 302 7.38 -17.05 -0.18
C TRP A 302 6.41 -16.68 -1.32
N LYS A 303 5.40 -17.53 -1.58
CA LYS A 303 4.31 -17.30 -2.56
C LYS A 303 3.36 -16.16 -2.17
N TRP A 304 3.51 -15.66 -0.95
CA TRP A 304 2.68 -14.68 -0.27
C TRP A 304 3.53 -13.50 0.22
N SER A 305 4.80 -13.42 -0.20
CA SER A 305 5.72 -12.33 0.15
C SER A 305 5.41 -11.03 -0.60
N TYR A 306 4.57 -11.09 -1.62
CA TYR A 306 4.02 -9.92 -2.26
C TYR A 306 2.76 -9.51 -1.49
N GLY A 307 2.74 -8.31 -0.92
CA GLY A 307 1.64 -7.83 -0.08
C GLY A 307 0.41 -7.40 -0.89
N LEU A 308 -0.76 -7.35 -0.22
CA LEU A 308 -2.00 -6.86 -0.84
C LEU A 308 -1.87 -5.42 -1.33
N ALA A 309 -1.22 -4.53 -0.55
CA ALA A 309 -1.00 -3.15 -0.98
C ALA A 309 -0.18 -3.07 -2.27
N GLU A 310 0.90 -3.84 -2.35
CA GLU A 310 1.77 -3.84 -3.52
C GLU A 310 1.03 -4.36 -4.76
N GLU A 311 0.23 -5.42 -4.62
CA GLU A 311 -0.58 -5.97 -5.72
C GLU A 311 -1.64 -4.97 -6.21
N LEU A 312 -2.34 -4.31 -5.31
CA LEU A 312 -3.30 -3.24 -5.64
C LEU A 312 -2.61 -2.11 -6.42
N LEU A 313 -1.40 -1.72 -6.01
CA LEU A 313 -0.68 -0.62 -6.62
C LEU A 313 -0.04 -1.00 -7.96
N MET A 314 0.45 -2.23 -8.14
CA MET A 314 1.13 -2.63 -9.38
C MET A 314 0.18 -3.30 -10.40
N HIS A 315 -1.07 -3.60 -10.05
CA HIS A 315 -2.05 -4.14 -11.00
C HIS A 315 -2.23 -3.17 -12.19
N PRO A 316 -1.86 -3.56 -13.43
CA PRO A 316 -1.76 -2.63 -14.56
C PRO A 316 -3.12 -2.17 -15.11
N PHE A 317 -4.16 -2.97 -14.92
CA PHE A 317 -5.52 -2.72 -15.44
C PHE A 317 -6.47 -2.19 -14.37
N GLY A 318 -5.99 -1.96 -13.15
CA GLY A 318 -6.82 -1.41 -12.10
C GLY A 318 -6.19 -1.39 -10.72
N GLY A 319 -6.99 -1.66 -9.70
CA GLY A 319 -6.56 -1.58 -8.30
C GLY A 319 -6.59 -0.12 -7.85
N SER A 320 -5.44 0.39 -7.39
CA SER A 320 -5.30 1.77 -6.90
C SER A 320 -4.25 2.58 -7.65
N LEU A 321 -4.41 3.90 -7.67
CA LEU A 321 -3.39 4.80 -8.19
C LEU A 321 -2.28 5.05 -7.15
N ALA A 322 -2.71 5.19 -5.90
CA ALA A 322 -1.89 5.38 -4.72
C ALA A 322 -2.65 4.81 -3.51
N LEU A 323 -1.92 4.54 -2.43
CA LEU A 323 -2.50 4.02 -1.21
C LEU A 323 -1.76 4.49 0.04
N VAL A 324 -2.50 4.66 1.13
CA VAL A 324 -2.00 4.91 2.48
C VAL A 324 -2.45 3.76 3.35
N THR A 325 -1.51 3.10 4.01
CA THR A 325 -1.75 1.89 4.82
C THR A 325 -0.66 1.73 5.86
N SER A 326 -0.90 0.89 6.87
CA SER A 326 0.08 0.55 7.89
C SER A 326 1.01 -0.58 7.43
N THR A 327 2.29 -0.47 7.79
CA THR A 327 3.27 -1.58 7.72
C THR A 327 3.17 -2.53 8.91
N GLY A 328 2.50 -2.11 9.99
CA GLY A 328 2.39 -2.85 11.23
C GLY A 328 0.98 -2.86 11.81
N ARG A 329 0.87 -3.16 13.10
CA ARG A 329 -0.44 -3.22 13.78
C ARG A 329 -1.12 -1.85 13.80
N GLY A 330 -2.33 -1.81 13.28
CA GLY A 330 -3.29 -0.76 13.53
C GLY A 330 -3.99 -0.97 14.87
N VAL A 331 -4.26 0.12 15.60
CA VAL A 331 -5.17 0.08 16.75
C VAL A 331 -6.21 1.17 16.56
N PRO A 332 -7.51 0.93 16.87
CA PRO A 332 -8.56 1.93 16.66
C PRO A 332 -8.34 3.27 17.40
N SER A 333 -7.48 3.32 18.42
CA SER A 333 -7.12 4.57 19.12
C SER A 333 -6.08 5.42 18.38
N ASP A 334 -5.38 4.83 17.40
CA ASP A 334 -4.25 5.43 16.69
C ASP A 334 -4.58 5.67 15.19
N HIS A 335 -5.80 5.32 14.76
CA HIS A 335 -6.41 5.68 13.48
C HIS A 335 -7.38 6.85 13.69
#